data_AF-A0A426ZTB0-F1
#
_entry.id   AF-A0A426ZTB0-F1
#
_cell.length_a   1.000
_cell.length_b   1.000
_cell.length_c   1.000
_cell.angle_alpha   90.00
_cell.angle_beta   90.00
_cell.angle_gamma   90.00
#
_symmetry.space_group_name_H-M   'P 1'
#
loop_
_entity.id
_entity.type
_entity.pdbx_description
1 polymer ?
#
loop_
_entity_poly.entity_id
_entity_poly.type
_entity_poly.pdbx_seq_one_letter_code
_entity_poly.pdbx_strand_id
1 'polypeptide(L)'
;MVSLEPDPFSPLFSWSPILLLLSLWTCPGSDLVDVLRGRVSISLPAVGARRPGAPLPDPTIFISSLCCCFDQLYRFLVRRTGSKFNAVILRRLFMSKTNRPPISLKRLITFMQGKDGKIAVIVGTVTDDKRVYEVPAMKVTALRFTETARARILKAGGECLTFDQLALRAPLGQNTVLLRGPKNAREAVKHFGKAPGVPHSHTKPYVRSKGRKFEKARGRRNSRGFRV
;
A
#
# COMPACT_ATOMS: atom_id res chain seq x y z
N MET A 1 -58.12 -2.29 26.98
CA MET A 1 -56.87 -3.02 27.27
C MET A 1 -55.72 -2.07 26.93
N VAL A 2 -55.58 -0.98 27.70
CA VAL A 2 -54.65 -0.75 28.82
C VAL A 2 -53.18 -0.78 28.38
N SER A 3 -52.65 0.43 28.19
CA SER A 3 -51.25 0.86 28.15
C SER A 3 -50.54 0.68 29.50
N LEU A 4 -49.20 0.72 29.54
CA LEU A 4 -48.35 1.49 30.51
C LEU A 4 -46.86 1.06 30.48
N GLU A 5 -45.96 2.04 30.36
CA GLU A 5 -44.55 2.06 30.84
C GLU A 5 -44.53 2.42 32.37
N PRO A 6 -43.40 2.78 33.05
CA PRO A 6 -42.11 2.11 33.34
C PRO A 6 -41.69 2.11 34.87
N ASP A 7 -40.57 1.42 35.21
CA ASP A 7 -39.63 1.50 36.40
C ASP A 7 -40.20 1.46 37.85
N PRO A 8 -39.42 1.55 38.97
CA PRO A 8 -38.04 1.13 39.39
C PRO A 8 -38.06 0.25 40.68
N PHE A 9 -36.96 -0.37 41.15
CA PHE A 9 -36.66 -0.57 42.60
C PHE A 9 -35.31 -1.29 42.84
N SER A 10 -34.36 -0.56 43.41
CA SER A 10 -33.37 -1.04 44.40
C SER A 10 -33.79 -0.48 45.76
N PRO A 11 -33.52 -1.08 46.95
CA PRO A 11 -32.23 -0.78 47.62
C PRO A 11 -31.74 -1.78 48.73
N LEU A 12 -30.57 -1.45 49.31
CA LEU A 12 -30.06 -1.74 50.68
C LEU A 12 -29.29 -3.05 50.98
N PHE A 13 -27.98 -2.89 51.21
CA PHE A 13 -27.21 -3.28 52.43
C PHE A 13 -25.73 -2.93 52.15
N SER A 14 -25.20 -1.74 52.38
CA SER A 14 -24.84 -1.03 53.63
C SER A 14 -23.77 -1.73 54.51
N TRP A 15 -22.74 -0.94 54.85
CA TRP A 15 -21.70 -1.08 55.90
C TRP A 15 -20.34 -1.71 55.51
N SER A 16 -19.53 -0.90 54.81
CA SER A 16 -18.38 -0.14 55.35
C SER A 16 -17.22 -0.81 56.12
N PRO A 17 -16.01 -0.21 56.03
CA PRO A 17 -14.68 -0.83 56.08
C PRO A 17 -14.03 -0.72 57.46
N ILE A 18 -12.82 -1.31 57.66
CA ILE A 18 -11.68 -0.80 58.46
C ILE A 18 -10.64 -1.92 58.72
N LEU A 19 -9.41 -1.68 58.23
CA LEU A 19 -8.07 -2.09 58.76
C LEU A 19 -7.77 -3.60 58.93
N LEU A 20 -6.58 -4.15 58.66
CA LEU A 20 -5.22 -3.63 58.68
C LEU A 20 -4.24 -4.69 58.12
N LEU A 21 -3.02 -4.22 57.83
CA LEU A 21 -1.74 -4.91 57.55
C LEU A 21 -1.36 -5.10 56.08
N LEU A 22 -0.71 -4.10 55.49
CA LEU A 22 0.75 -3.86 55.53
C LEU A 22 1.58 -5.03 54.96
N SER A 23 2.02 -4.85 53.71
CA SER A 23 3.42 -5.09 53.35
C SER A 23 3.83 -4.20 52.17
N LEU A 24 4.41 -3.05 52.53
CA LEU A 24 5.64 -2.48 51.95
C LEU A 24 5.79 -2.54 50.42
N TRP A 25 5.41 -1.44 49.76
CA TRP A 25 6.30 -0.84 48.76
C TRP A 25 6.12 0.69 48.76
N THR A 26 7.02 1.34 49.48
CA THR A 26 7.23 2.78 49.49
C THR A 26 7.85 3.21 48.16
N CYS A 27 7.07 3.91 47.32
CA CYS A 27 7.64 4.84 46.34
C CYS A 27 7.51 6.27 46.93
N PRO A 28 8.62 7.00 47.07
CA PRO A 28 8.63 8.32 47.69
C PRO A 28 8.26 9.40 46.68
N GLY A 29 7.56 10.43 47.15
CA GLY A 29 7.55 11.76 46.52
C GLY A 29 6.47 11.99 45.47
N SER A 30 5.28 12.36 45.92
CA SER A 30 4.42 13.27 45.16
C SER A 30 3.84 14.28 46.13
N ASP A 31 4.49 15.45 46.16
CA ASP A 31 4.11 16.57 46.99
C ASP A 31 2.67 17.01 46.70
N LEU A 32 1.92 17.20 47.77
CA LEU A 32 0.50 17.57 47.81
C LEU A 32 0.21 18.98 47.21
N VAL A 33 1.24 19.63 46.66
CA VAL A 33 1.20 20.99 46.12
C VAL A 33 0.86 21.03 44.61
N ASP A 34 0.93 19.88 43.92
CA ASP A 34 0.68 19.78 42.47
C ASP A 34 -0.81 19.58 42.09
N VAL A 35 -1.70 19.38 43.05
CA VAL A 35 -3.15 19.23 42.79
C VAL A 35 -3.82 20.58 42.52
N LEU A 36 -3.23 21.70 42.96
CA LEU A 36 -3.82 23.05 42.82
C LEU A 36 -3.37 23.83 41.58
N ARG A 37 -2.47 23.25 40.76
CA ARG A 37 -2.12 23.77 39.43
C ARG A 37 -2.39 22.68 38.41
N GLY A 38 -3.63 22.63 37.90
CA GLY A 38 -4.09 21.66 36.89
C GLY A 38 -3.27 21.67 35.59
N ARG A 39 -2.06 21.12 35.63
CA ARG A 39 -1.26 20.69 34.49
C ARG A 39 -1.02 19.20 34.67
N VAL A 40 -1.98 18.40 34.20
CA VAL A 40 -1.72 16.99 33.93
C VAL A 40 -0.79 16.95 32.72
N SER A 41 0.51 16.81 32.96
CA SER A 41 1.47 16.43 31.93
C SER A 41 1.24 14.96 31.58
N ILE A 42 0.35 14.70 30.63
CA ILE A 42 0.22 13.37 30.04
C ILE A 42 1.52 13.08 29.28
N SER A 43 2.28 12.09 29.73
CA SER A 43 3.39 11.51 28.99
C SER A 43 2.84 10.72 27.79
N LEU A 44 2.29 11.44 26.81
CA LEU A 44 1.98 10.87 25.51
C LEU A 44 3.32 10.45 24.89
N PRO A 45 3.55 9.16 24.60
CA PRO A 45 4.70 8.79 23.79
C PRO A 45 4.61 9.61 22.50
N ALA A 46 5.75 10.06 21.97
CA ALA A 46 5.83 10.81 20.72
C ALA A 46 5.48 9.92 19.51
N VAL A 47 4.28 9.34 19.52
CA VAL A 47 3.61 8.67 18.40
C VAL A 47 2.90 9.77 17.61
N GLY A 48 3.67 10.78 17.21
CA GLY A 48 3.21 11.79 16.29
C GLY A 48 2.91 11.09 14.97
N ALA A 49 1.64 11.01 14.60
CA ALA A 49 1.17 10.44 13.34
C ALA A 49 1.74 11.24 12.17
N ARG A 50 3.01 10.98 11.80
CA ARG A 50 3.63 11.48 10.58
C ARG A 50 2.94 10.81 9.40
N ARG A 51 1.81 11.38 8.98
CA ARG A 51 1.23 11.05 7.68
C ARG A 51 2.19 11.65 6.64
N PRO A 52 2.64 10.86 5.64
CA PRO A 52 3.39 11.45 4.54
C PRO A 52 2.52 12.55 3.94
N GLY A 53 3.01 13.79 3.96
CA GLY A 53 2.37 14.92 3.30
C GLY A 53 2.20 14.62 1.81
N ALA A 54 1.31 15.37 1.15
CA ALA A 54 1.21 15.32 -0.30
C ALA A 54 2.62 15.49 -0.91
N PRO A 55 3.01 14.70 -1.93
CA PRO A 55 4.33 14.84 -2.54
C PRO A 55 4.50 16.30 -2.98
N LEU A 56 5.65 16.90 -2.66
CA LEU A 56 5.99 18.23 -3.17
C LEU A 56 5.88 18.20 -4.70
N PRO A 57 5.26 19.21 -5.33
CA PRO A 57 5.30 19.32 -6.78
C PRO A 57 6.75 19.59 -7.18
N ASP A 58 7.41 18.60 -7.80
CA ASP A 58 8.74 18.80 -8.34
C ASP A 58 8.69 19.94 -9.39
N PRO A 59 9.54 20.98 -9.31
CA PRO A 59 9.47 22.14 -10.20
C PRO A 59 9.80 21.83 -11.67
N THR A 60 10.22 20.60 -11.97
CA THR A 60 10.48 20.11 -13.34
C THR A 60 9.28 19.43 -14.00
N ILE A 61 8.12 19.33 -13.33
CA ILE A 61 6.88 18.78 -13.89
C ILE A 61 6.07 19.89 -14.58
N PHE A 62 6.71 20.59 -15.53
CA PHE A 62 6.01 21.43 -16.52
C PHE A 62 5.59 20.62 -17.77
N ILE A 63 5.85 19.31 -17.80
CA ILE A 63 5.41 18.39 -18.85
C ILE A 63 4.44 17.34 -18.28
N SER A 64 3.27 17.77 -17.80
CA SER A 64 2.08 16.90 -17.79
C SER A 64 0.78 17.68 -17.51
N SER A 65 0.35 18.51 -18.47
CA SER A 65 -1.02 19.04 -18.47
C SER A 65 -2.08 17.92 -18.35
N LEU A 66 -1.78 16.73 -18.89
CA LEU A 66 -2.66 15.55 -18.83
C LEU A 66 -2.70 14.83 -17.47
N CYS A 67 -1.70 14.95 -16.59
CA CYS A 67 -1.75 14.26 -15.29
C CYS A 67 -2.63 15.03 -14.29
N CYS A 68 -2.66 16.37 -14.38
CA CYS A 68 -3.44 17.21 -13.48
C CYS A 68 -4.96 16.99 -13.65
N CYS A 69 -5.42 16.74 -14.88
CA CYS A 69 -6.85 16.55 -15.17
C CYS A 69 -7.43 15.29 -14.51
N PHE A 70 -6.72 14.15 -14.57
CA PHE A 70 -7.17 12.91 -13.92
C PHE A 70 -7.21 13.05 -12.39
N ASP A 71 -6.20 13.71 -11.81
CA ASP A 71 -6.12 13.87 -10.36
C ASP A 71 -7.26 14.72 -9.80
N GLN A 72 -7.64 15.78 -10.50
CA GLN A 72 -8.77 16.64 -10.11
C GLN A 72 -10.11 15.89 -10.15
N LEU A 73 -10.33 15.08 -11.19
CA LEU A 73 -11.53 14.24 -11.33
C LEU A 73 -11.62 13.23 -10.19
N TYR A 74 -10.57 12.45 -9.92
CA TYR A 74 -10.61 11.46 -8.84
C TYR A 74 -10.64 12.09 -7.44
N ARG A 75 -10.08 13.30 -7.26
CA ARG A 75 -10.29 14.09 -6.02
C ARG A 75 -11.76 14.45 -5.83
N PHE A 76 -12.44 14.88 -6.89
CA PHE A 76 -13.87 15.19 -6.85
C PHE A 76 -14.70 13.93 -6.53
N LEU A 77 -14.44 12.82 -7.23
CA LEU A 77 -15.16 11.57 -6.99
C LEU A 77 -14.99 11.08 -5.54
N VAL A 78 -13.77 11.11 -4.99
CA VAL A 78 -13.52 10.66 -3.60
C VAL A 78 -14.30 11.53 -2.60
N ARG A 79 -14.31 12.85 -2.79
CA ARG A 79 -15.02 13.78 -1.91
C ARG A 79 -16.54 13.58 -1.93
N ARG A 80 -17.12 13.25 -3.09
CA ARG A 80 -18.58 13.13 -3.25
C ARG A 80 -19.13 11.72 -3.00
N THR A 81 -18.40 10.69 -3.40
CA THR A 81 -18.89 9.29 -3.34
C THR A 81 -18.45 8.53 -2.11
N GLY A 82 -17.34 8.92 -1.46
CA GLY A 82 -16.79 8.20 -0.31
C GLY A 82 -16.28 6.78 -0.61
N SER A 83 -16.15 6.37 -1.88
CA SER A 83 -15.76 4.99 -2.21
C SER A 83 -14.29 4.71 -1.87
N LYS A 84 -14.04 3.59 -1.18
CA LYS A 84 -12.67 3.15 -0.81
C LYS A 84 -11.81 2.87 -2.05
N PHE A 85 -12.43 2.42 -3.14
CA PHE A 85 -11.79 2.15 -4.42
C PHE A 85 -11.15 3.41 -5.02
N ASN A 86 -11.91 4.51 -5.13
CA ASN A 86 -11.41 5.77 -5.67
C ASN A 86 -10.31 6.35 -4.77
N ALA A 87 -10.42 6.21 -3.45
CA ALA A 87 -9.39 6.64 -2.52
C ALA A 87 -8.07 5.85 -2.70
N VAL A 88 -8.12 4.59 -3.13
CA VAL A 88 -6.92 3.81 -3.47
C VAL A 88 -6.33 4.25 -4.81
N ILE A 89 -7.16 4.51 -5.83
CA ILE A 89 -6.68 5.00 -7.14
C ILE A 89 -5.99 6.34 -6.96
N LEU A 90 -6.64 7.30 -6.28
CA LEU A 90 -6.08 8.62 -6.04
C LEU A 90 -4.72 8.55 -5.34
N ARG A 91 -4.60 7.72 -4.30
CA ARG A 91 -3.31 7.48 -3.63
C ARG A 91 -2.26 6.92 -4.58
N ARG A 92 -2.62 6.06 -5.54
CA ARG A 92 -1.70 5.46 -6.51
C ARG A 92 -1.31 6.43 -7.64
N LEU A 93 -2.19 7.36 -8.02
CA LEU A 93 -1.87 8.40 -9.01
C LEU A 93 -0.78 9.34 -8.50
N PHE A 94 -0.86 9.75 -7.23
CA PHE A 94 0.20 10.54 -6.56
C PHE A 94 1.51 9.80 -6.32
N MET A 95 1.58 8.49 -6.57
CA MET A 95 2.83 7.76 -6.40
C MET A 95 3.83 8.08 -7.52
N SER A 96 5.11 8.15 -7.16
CA SER A 96 6.21 8.24 -8.11
C SER A 96 6.23 7.06 -9.10
N LYS A 97 6.86 7.24 -10.26
CA LYS A 97 6.96 6.22 -11.33
C LYS A 97 7.48 4.87 -10.82
N THR A 98 8.46 4.89 -9.91
CA THR A 98 9.01 3.69 -9.25
C THR A 98 7.93 2.83 -8.55
N ASN A 99 6.92 3.48 -7.99
CA ASN A 99 5.85 2.84 -7.24
C ASN A 99 4.65 2.43 -8.12
N ARG A 100 4.66 2.84 -9.39
CA ARG A 100 3.73 2.46 -10.48
C ARG A 100 4.43 1.52 -11.48
N PRO A 101 4.74 0.27 -11.07
CA PRO A 101 5.44 -0.67 -11.95
C PRO A 101 4.58 -1.07 -13.16
N PRO A 102 5.21 -1.35 -14.32
CA PRO A 102 4.51 -1.90 -15.48
C PRO A 102 3.94 -3.29 -15.18
N ILE A 103 2.87 -3.66 -15.88
CA ILE A 103 2.28 -4.99 -15.82
C ILE A 103 2.29 -5.63 -17.22
N SER A 104 2.68 -6.89 -17.30
CA SER A 104 2.70 -7.65 -18.54
C SER A 104 1.37 -8.33 -18.80
N LEU A 105 1.03 -8.55 -20.09
CA LEU A 105 -0.19 -9.28 -20.48
C LEU A 105 -0.29 -10.67 -19.83
N LYS A 106 0.83 -11.40 -19.73
CA LYS A 106 0.86 -12.71 -19.04
C LYS A 106 0.30 -12.64 -17.63
N ARG A 107 0.73 -11.64 -16.85
CA ARG A 107 0.26 -11.46 -15.48
C ARG A 107 -1.20 -11.07 -15.42
N LEU A 108 -1.67 -10.24 -16.36
CA LEU A 108 -3.08 -9.87 -16.43
C LEU A 108 -3.95 -11.10 -16.63
N ILE A 109 -3.58 -11.97 -17.57
CA ILE A 109 -4.30 -13.22 -17.82
C ILE A 109 -4.39 -14.06 -16.56
N THR A 110 -3.27 -14.28 -15.86
CA THR A 110 -3.27 -15.06 -14.60
C THR A 110 -4.15 -14.44 -13.52
N PHE A 111 -4.19 -13.11 -13.39
CA PHE A 111 -5.02 -12.46 -12.38
C PHE A 111 -6.51 -12.39 -12.73
N MET A 112 -6.84 -12.52 -14.02
CA MET A 112 -8.20 -12.50 -14.55
C MET A 112 -8.83 -13.89 -14.63
N GLN A 113 -8.05 -14.96 -14.48
CA GLN A 113 -8.59 -16.32 -14.33
C GLN A 113 -9.61 -16.36 -13.17
N GLY A 114 -10.84 -16.81 -13.46
CA GLY A 114 -11.94 -16.90 -12.50
C GLY A 114 -12.62 -15.56 -12.17
N LYS A 115 -12.36 -14.49 -12.94
CA LYS A 115 -12.96 -13.15 -12.76
C LYS A 115 -13.50 -12.61 -14.08
N ASP A 116 -14.35 -13.40 -14.71
CA ASP A 116 -14.93 -13.07 -16.00
C ASP A 116 -15.88 -11.88 -15.89
N GLY A 117 -15.94 -11.06 -16.94
CA GLY A 117 -16.81 -9.88 -17.02
C GLY A 117 -16.38 -8.65 -16.20
N LYS A 118 -15.35 -8.76 -15.34
CA LYS A 118 -14.83 -7.63 -14.56
C LYS A 118 -13.81 -6.80 -15.34
N ILE A 119 -13.73 -5.51 -15.02
CA ILE A 119 -12.75 -4.60 -15.62
C ILE A 119 -11.44 -4.67 -14.82
N ALA A 120 -10.34 -4.98 -15.49
CA ALA A 120 -9.01 -4.96 -14.89
C ALA A 120 -8.48 -3.51 -14.84
N VAL A 121 -8.24 -2.98 -13.64
CA VAL A 121 -7.83 -1.59 -13.45
C VAL A 121 -6.39 -1.51 -12.96
N ILE A 122 -5.53 -0.85 -13.75
CA ILE A 122 -4.09 -0.76 -13.47
C ILE A 122 -3.65 0.70 -13.45
N VAL A 123 -3.17 1.15 -12.30
CA VAL A 123 -2.51 2.46 -12.19
C VAL A 123 -1.03 2.30 -12.56
N GLY A 124 -0.77 2.24 -13.87
CA GLY A 124 0.55 1.96 -14.44
C GLY A 124 0.49 1.76 -15.94
N THR A 125 1.55 1.20 -16.51
CA THR A 125 1.65 0.91 -17.94
C THR A 125 1.43 -0.58 -18.21
N VAL A 126 0.67 -0.91 -19.25
CA VAL A 126 0.50 -2.29 -19.72
C VAL A 126 1.46 -2.55 -20.87
N THR A 127 2.28 -3.58 -20.72
CA THR A 127 3.30 -3.99 -21.71
C THR A 127 2.93 -5.32 -22.34
N ASP A 128 3.29 -5.50 -23.61
CA ASP A 128 3.14 -6.79 -24.28
C ASP A 128 4.12 -7.84 -23.70
N ASP A 129 3.75 -9.10 -23.86
CA ASP A 129 4.61 -10.23 -23.57
C ASP A 129 4.52 -11.24 -24.72
N LYS A 130 5.57 -11.31 -25.54
CA LYS A 130 5.65 -12.19 -26.71
C LYS A 130 5.61 -13.69 -26.37
N ARG A 131 5.86 -14.05 -25.10
CA ARG A 131 5.86 -15.45 -24.63
C ARG A 131 4.47 -16.05 -24.53
N VAL A 132 3.45 -15.19 -24.46
CA VAL A 132 2.06 -15.62 -24.46
C VAL A 132 1.57 -15.54 -25.89
N TYR A 133 0.99 -16.61 -26.40
CA TYR A 133 0.45 -16.65 -27.76
C TYR A 133 -1.00 -16.18 -27.78
N GLU A 134 -1.83 -16.81 -26.96
CA GLU A 134 -3.27 -16.54 -26.88
C GLU A 134 -3.58 -15.50 -25.81
N VAL A 135 -4.35 -14.47 -26.18
CA VAL A 135 -4.84 -13.45 -25.27
C VAL A 135 -6.36 -13.57 -25.22
N PRO A 136 -6.96 -13.79 -24.04
CA PRO A 136 -8.41 -13.83 -23.91
C PRO A 136 -9.00 -12.41 -24.01
N ALA A 137 -10.25 -12.33 -24.46
CA ALA A 137 -10.98 -11.07 -24.52
C ALA A 137 -11.16 -10.51 -23.09
N MET A 138 -10.61 -9.32 -22.82
CA MET A 138 -10.69 -8.69 -21.51
C MET A 138 -10.82 -7.18 -21.62
N LYS A 139 -11.47 -6.57 -20.63
CA LYS A 139 -11.59 -5.11 -20.51
C LYS A 139 -10.51 -4.61 -19.55
N VAL A 140 -9.57 -3.82 -20.06
CA VAL A 140 -8.41 -3.35 -19.30
C VAL A 140 -8.40 -1.83 -19.28
N THR A 141 -8.27 -1.24 -18.09
CA THR A 141 -8.02 0.20 -17.92
C THR A 141 -6.60 0.42 -17.43
N ALA A 142 -5.89 1.35 -18.06
CA ALA A 142 -4.53 1.70 -17.68
C ALA A 142 -4.20 3.16 -17.96
N LEU A 143 -3.10 3.65 -17.38
CA LEU A 143 -2.60 5.00 -17.67
C LEU A 143 -2.00 5.07 -19.07
N ARG A 144 -1.23 4.04 -19.43
CA ARG A 144 -0.62 3.92 -20.77
C ARG A 144 -0.64 2.47 -21.22
N PHE A 145 -0.86 2.27 -22.50
CA PHE A 145 -0.70 1.00 -23.19
C PHE A 145 0.48 1.11 -24.16
N THR A 146 1.29 0.07 -24.26
CA THR A 146 2.18 -0.04 -25.42
C THR A 146 1.33 -0.31 -26.67
N GLU A 147 1.78 0.19 -27.83
CA GLU A 147 1.06 0.03 -29.10
C GLU A 147 0.85 -1.44 -29.45
N THR A 148 1.89 -2.24 -29.21
CA THR A 148 1.90 -3.70 -29.34
C THR A 148 0.86 -4.38 -28.44
N ALA A 149 0.74 -3.96 -27.18
CA ALA A 149 -0.23 -4.54 -26.25
C ALA A 149 -1.65 -4.16 -26.66
N ARG A 150 -1.86 -2.89 -27.06
CA ARG A 150 -3.15 -2.39 -27.52
C ARG A 150 -3.65 -3.18 -28.74
N ALA A 151 -2.80 -3.35 -29.76
CA ALA A 151 -3.14 -4.11 -30.96
C ALA A 151 -3.54 -5.56 -30.64
N ARG A 152 -2.83 -6.21 -29.71
CA ARG A 152 -3.14 -7.59 -29.32
C ARG A 152 -4.44 -7.73 -28.55
N ILE A 153 -4.73 -6.80 -27.64
CA ILE A 153 -5.99 -6.81 -26.87
C ILE A 153 -7.18 -6.55 -27.81
N LEU A 154 -7.06 -5.58 -28.73
CA LEU A 154 -8.11 -5.29 -29.71
C LEU A 154 -8.31 -6.46 -30.68
N LYS A 155 -7.23 -7.09 -31.15
CA LYS A 155 -7.31 -8.30 -32.01
C LYS A 155 -8.01 -9.47 -31.31
N ALA A 156 -7.86 -9.59 -29.99
CA ALA A 156 -8.55 -10.59 -29.18
C ALA A 156 -10.02 -10.25 -28.89
N GLY A 157 -10.54 -9.12 -29.38
CA GLY A 157 -11.89 -8.64 -29.07
C GLY A 157 -12.03 -8.02 -27.68
N GLY A 158 -10.92 -7.64 -27.05
CA GLY A 158 -10.90 -6.93 -25.77
C GLY A 158 -11.04 -5.41 -25.92
N GLU A 159 -11.29 -4.73 -24.80
CA GLU A 159 -11.42 -3.27 -24.77
C GLU A 159 -10.25 -2.64 -23.99
N CYS A 160 -9.57 -1.68 -24.61
CA CYS A 160 -8.58 -0.83 -23.94
C CYS A 160 -9.25 0.48 -23.49
N LEU A 161 -9.35 0.70 -22.19
CA LEU A 161 -10.05 1.85 -21.60
C LEU A 161 -9.09 2.84 -20.94
N THR A 162 -9.48 4.12 -20.95
CA THR A 162 -8.83 5.17 -20.16
C THR A 162 -9.48 5.32 -18.78
N PHE A 163 -8.84 6.06 -17.89
CA PHE A 163 -9.38 6.32 -16.56
C PHE A 163 -10.61 7.24 -16.55
N ASP A 164 -10.82 8.06 -17.58
CA ASP A 164 -12.01 8.91 -17.73
C ASP A 164 -13.21 8.05 -18.13
N GLN A 165 -13.00 7.16 -19.11
CA GLN A 165 -14.02 6.19 -19.54
C GLN A 165 -14.40 5.26 -18.39
N LEU A 166 -13.45 4.88 -17.54
CA LEU A 166 -13.74 4.11 -16.33
C LEU A 166 -14.63 4.89 -15.36
N ALA A 167 -14.35 6.18 -15.14
CA ALA A 167 -15.12 7.01 -14.21
C ALA A 167 -16.58 7.19 -14.68
N LEU A 168 -16.81 7.27 -16.00
CA LEU A 168 -18.15 7.32 -16.57
C LEU A 168 -18.89 5.99 -16.42
N ARG A 169 -18.21 4.85 -16.65
CA ARG A 169 -18.84 3.53 -16.58
C ARG A 169 -19.10 3.07 -15.14
N ALA A 170 -18.15 3.31 -14.24
CA ALA A 170 -18.17 2.79 -12.89
C ALA A 170 -17.63 3.84 -11.89
N PRO A 171 -18.39 4.91 -11.58
CA PRO A 171 -17.96 5.96 -10.66
C PRO A 171 -17.74 5.44 -9.23
N LEU A 172 -18.41 4.35 -8.84
CA LEU A 172 -18.24 3.69 -7.54
C LEU A 172 -17.16 2.59 -7.55
N GLY A 173 -16.66 2.19 -8.74
CA GLY A 173 -15.70 1.08 -8.88
C GLY A 173 -16.31 -0.32 -8.81
N GLN A 174 -17.64 -0.46 -8.98
CA GLN A 174 -18.31 -1.76 -9.02
C GLN A 174 -17.80 -2.61 -10.21
N ASN A 175 -17.72 -3.93 -10.03
CA ASN A 175 -17.25 -4.89 -11.05
C ASN A 175 -15.84 -4.63 -11.60
N THR A 176 -14.97 -4.04 -10.78
CA THR A 176 -13.57 -3.80 -11.13
C THR A 176 -12.61 -4.63 -10.28
N VAL A 177 -11.43 -4.89 -10.84
CA VAL A 177 -10.32 -5.56 -10.14
C VAL A 177 -9.11 -4.63 -10.17
N LEU A 178 -8.74 -4.07 -9.02
CA LEU A 178 -7.52 -3.28 -8.89
C LEU A 178 -6.29 -4.18 -8.89
N LEU A 179 -5.50 -4.09 -9.95
CA LEU A 179 -4.24 -4.83 -10.06
C LEU A 179 -3.04 -3.91 -9.81
N ARG A 180 -1.91 -4.53 -9.45
CA ARG A 180 -0.62 -3.86 -9.30
C ARG A 180 0.47 -4.75 -9.88
N GLY A 181 1.39 -4.15 -10.64
CA GLY A 181 2.60 -4.84 -11.07
C GLY A 181 3.55 -5.16 -9.90
N PRO A 182 4.54 -6.04 -10.11
CA PRO A 182 5.51 -6.38 -9.07
C PRO A 182 6.44 -5.20 -8.76
N LYS A 183 6.32 -4.61 -7.58
CA LYS A 183 7.20 -3.51 -7.16
C LYS A 183 8.63 -3.97 -6.82
N ASN A 184 8.75 -5.15 -6.19
CA ASN A 184 10.01 -5.61 -5.59
C ASN A 184 10.91 -6.38 -6.55
N ALA A 185 10.48 -6.64 -7.79
CA ALA A 185 11.25 -7.43 -8.77
C ALA A 185 12.40 -6.65 -9.45
N ARG A 186 12.62 -5.39 -9.06
CA ARG A 186 13.65 -4.51 -9.64
C ARG A 186 15.04 -4.90 -9.17
N GLU A 187 16.05 -4.62 -9.99
CA GLU A 187 17.45 -4.91 -9.63
C GLU A 187 17.92 -4.17 -8.38
N ALA A 188 17.58 -2.89 -8.23
CA ALA A 188 17.94 -2.12 -7.04
C ALA A 188 17.46 -2.78 -5.74
N VAL A 189 16.28 -3.42 -5.75
CA VAL A 189 15.72 -4.08 -4.57
C VAL A 189 16.51 -5.35 -4.20
N LYS A 190 17.20 -5.98 -5.15
CA LYS A 190 18.04 -7.16 -4.88
C LYS A 190 19.28 -6.83 -4.05
N HIS A 191 19.69 -5.57 -4.03
CA HIS A 191 20.83 -5.09 -3.24
C HIS A 191 20.41 -4.61 -1.85
N PHE A 192 19.11 -4.52 -1.58
CA PHE A 192 18.60 -4.12 -0.27
C PHE A 192 18.39 -5.33 0.65
N GLY A 193 18.31 -5.08 1.95
CA GLY A 193 18.12 -6.10 2.98
C GLY A 193 19.38 -6.31 3.81
N LYS A 194 19.55 -7.52 4.36
CA LYS A 194 20.72 -7.89 5.16
C LYS A 194 21.99 -7.69 4.34
N ALA A 195 23.07 -7.21 4.96
CA ALA A 195 24.32 -6.98 4.27
C ALA A 195 24.86 -8.27 3.61
N PRO A 196 25.47 -8.18 2.41
CA PRO A 196 26.06 -9.33 1.75
C PRO A 196 27.28 -9.81 2.56
N GLY A 197 27.16 -10.96 3.24
CA GLY A 197 28.18 -11.41 4.20
C GLY A 197 27.63 -11.76 5.58
N VAL A 198 26.34 -11.53 5.81
CA VAL A 198 25.61 -12.10 6.96
C VAL A 198 25.14 -13.52 6.61
N PRO A 199 25.24 -14.51 7.52
CA PRO A 199 24.71 -15.85 7.28
C PRO A 199 23.25 -15.82 6.82
N HIS A 200 22.90 -16.65 5.83
CA HIS A 200 21.54 -16.73 5.25
C HIS A 200 21.07 -15.42 4.57
N SER A 201 22.00 -14.55 4.14
CA SER A 201 21.68 -13.40 3.29
C SER A 201 21.70 -13.78 1.81
N HIS A 202 20.66 -13.38 1.07
CA HIS A 202 20.57 -13.57 -0.39
C HIS A 202 20.75 -12.25 -1.17
N THR A 203 21.26 -11.23 -0.49
CA THR A 203 21.45 -9.88 -1.05
C THR A 203 22.56 -9.89 -2.10
N LYS A 204 22.28 -9.32 -3.27
CA LYS A 204 23.26 -9.22 -4.35
C LYS A 204 24.36 -8.21 -3.95
N PRO A 205 25.65 -8.56 -3.99
CA PRO A 205 26.72 -7.59 -3.75
C PRO A 205 26.87 -6.59 -4.91
N TYR A 206 27.38 -5.41 -4.61
CA TYR A 206 27.74 -4.41 -5.62
C TYR A 206 29.13 -4.71 -6.17
N VAL A 207 29.19 -5.32 -7.35
CA VAL A 207 30.44 -5.77 -7.98
C VAL A 207 30.55 -5.15 -9.37
N ARG A 208 31.75 -4.70 -9.76
CA ARG A 208 32.01 -4.09 -11.07
C ARG A 208 31.66 -5.02 -12.24
N SER A 209 32.02 -6.30 -12.15
CA SER A 209 31.74 -7.30 -13.18
C SER A 209 31.54 -8.70 -12.60
N LYS A 210 30.86 -9.55 -13.34
CA LYS A 210 30.59 -10.93 -12.93
C LYS A 210 31.71 -11.83 -13.44
N GLY A 211 32.45 -12.49 -12.53
CA GLY A 211 33.51 -13.43 -12.93
C GLY A 211 34.07 -14.24 -11.77
N ARG A 212 35.03 -15.12 -12.04
CA ARG A 212 35.76 -15.89 -11.00
C ARG A 212 36.61 -14.98 -10.11
N LYS A 213 37.20 -13.93 -10.69
CA LYS A 213 38.12 -12.99 -10.01
C LYS A 213 37.42 -11.96 -9.12
N PHE A 214 36.09 -11.82 -9.21
CA PHE A 214 35.34 -10.78 -8.51
C PHE A 214 34.49 -11.38 -7.38
N GLU A 215 34.86 -11.12 -6.13
CA GLU A 215 34.11 -11.45 -4.89
C GLU A 215 33.56 -12.90 -4.78
N LYS A 216 34.34 -13.88 -5.25
CA LYS A 216 34.00 -15.33 -5.17
C LYS A 216 34.99 -16.19 -4.38
N ALA A 217 35.99 -15.57 -3.74
CA ALA A 217 37.05 -16.27 -3.01
C ALA A 217 36.65 -16.48 -1.53
N ARG A 218 37.33 -15.79 -0.60
CA ARG A 218 37.07 -15.88 0.84
C ARG A 218 35.63 -15.45 1.18
N GLY A 219 34.98 -16.15 2.11
CA GLY A 219 33.63 -15.84 2.57
C GLY A 219 32.50 -16.42 1.71
N ARG A 220 32.81 -17.03 0.55
CA ARG A 220 31.82 -17.67 -0.35
C ARG A 220 31.97 -19.18 -0.46
N ARG A 221 33.09 -19.75 0.00
CA ARG A 221 33.42 -21.18 -0.16
C ARG A 221 34.14 -21.69 1.08
N ASN A 222 33.85 -22.92 1.47
CA ASN A 222 34.48 -23.57 2.63
C ASN A 222 36.00 -23.69 2.46
N SER A 223 36.48 -23.90 1.22
CA SER A 223 37.91 -24.09 0.93
C SER A 223 38.77 -22.82 1.08
N ARG A 224 38.17 -21.64 1.30
CA ARG A 224 38.89 -20.36 1.44
C ARG A 224 38.43 -19.66 2.71
N GLY A 225 38.81 -20.22 3.87
CA GLY A 225 38.54 -19.66 5.20
C GLY A 225 37.18 -20.07 5.76
N PHE A 226 36.11 -19.43 5.31
CA PHE A 226 34.76 -19.71 5.78
C PHE A 226 33.72 -19.43 4.68
N ARG A 227 32.52 -19.99 4.85
CA ARG A 227 31.36 -19.74 3.98
C ARG A 227 30.25 -19.09 4.78
N VAL A 228 29.75 -17.99 4.24
CA VAL A 228 28.55 -17.28 4.69
C VAL A 228 27.36 -17.68 3.84
#